data_AF-A0A1V3P8D7-F1
#
_entry.id   AF-A0A1V3P8D7-F1
#
_cell.length_a   1.000
_cell.length_b   1.000
_cell.length_c   1.000
_cell.angle_alpha   90.00
_cell.angle_beta   90.00
_cell.angle_gamma   90.00
#
_symmetry.space_group_name_H-M   'P 1'
#
loop_
_entity.id
_entity.type
_entity.pdbx_description
1 polymer ?
#
loop_
_entity_poly.entity_id
_entity_poly.type
_entity_poly.pdbx_seq_one_letter_code
_entity_poly.pdbx_strand_id
1 'polypeptide(L)'
;MMGKGKWSGDHMRERQKRAVMIRTGRKKEGTWAALIAELIFARECINPGMLEDEPSLADTTWLPYRYMSAFERTELFSTEYESAFKRLHAQYKDFHKAAGMQPVHPEYACNTRAEMTSLWKARQCADAMGVSYSIFISVAMDVAINRHYEKVPRPNQLCRPWQIEAVRVAWLKEIEIAQLFADDWDPRFFAPSLRDDPARKAALDAMSEHVKRAAPGRWAERLANYMFRRLAINEVEARQRFDDEVVDDAISLPYAPTMTLHVASEKPYRPHCLGMQQLPPAPQCAGCSLSDACVKLSKLVDIEFIKSSGTADPQKARDREQAAERQRRHREKIRKMQMQSEV
;
A
#
# COMPACT_ATOMS: atom_id res chain seq x y z
N MET A 1 0.57 27.03 -22.44
CA MET A 1 1.66 26.13 -22.89
C MET A 1 2.41 25.60 -21.68
N MET A 2 2.14 24.37 -21.23
CA MET A 2 2.97 23.74 -20.20
C MET A 2 4.22 23.19 -20.87
N GLY A 3 5.39 23.66 -20.45
CA GLY A 3 6.67 23.20 -20.96
C GLY A 3 6.78 21.69 -20.78
N LYS A 4 6.84 20.95 -21.90
CA LYS A 4 7.35 19.59 -21.93
C LYS A 4 8.82 19.67 -21.53
N GLY A 5 9.10 19.62 -20.24
CA GLY A 5 10.46 19.41 -19.75
C GLY A 5 10.93 18.08 -20.30
N LYS A 6 11.78 18.11 -21.34
CA LYS A 6 12.52 16.93 -21.81
C LYS A 6 13.31 16.43 -20.61
N TRP A 7 12.87 15.31 -20.04
CA TRP A 7 13.63 14.60 -19.02
C TRP A 7 15.02 14.28 -19.58
N SER A 8 16.08 14.53 -18.81
CA SER A 8 17.43 14.12 -19.25
C SER A 8 17.46 12.60 -19.45
N GLY A 9 18.24 12.12 -20.42
CA GLY A 9 18.34 10.69 -20.72
C GLY A 9 18.75 9.84 -19.51
N ASP A 10 19.50 10.44 -18.57
CA ASP A 10 19.92 9.77 -17.32
C ASP A 10 18.75 9.45 -16.41
N HIS A 11 17.76 10.34 -16.28
CA HIS A 11 16.59 10.08 -15.45
C HIS A 11 15.71 8.96 -16.00
N MET A 12 15.64 8.79 -17.32
CA MET A 12 14.91 7.68 -17.92
C MET A 12 15.65 6.35 -17.74
N ARG A 13 16.97 6.33 -17.96
CA ARG A 13 17.81 5.15 -17.73
C ARG A 13 17.71 4.64 -16.31
N GLU A 14 17.75 5.56 -15.35
CA GLU A 14 17.65 5.26 -13.92
C GLU A 14 16.28 4.65 -13.53
N ARG A 15 15.17 5.16 -14.06
CA ARG A 15 13.84 4.56 -13.86
C ARG A 15 13.76 3.15 -14.44
N GLN A 16 14.27 2.98 -15.66
CA GLN A 16 14.26 1.68 -16.34
C GLN A 16 15.11 0.66 -15.59
N LYS A 17 16.27 1.07 -15.07
CA LYS A 17 17.13 0.22 -14.23
C LYS A 17 16.39 -0.29 -12.98
N ARG A 18 15.70 0.60 -12.25
CA ARG A 18 14.91 0.20 -11.07
C ARG A 18 13.78 -0.76 -11.41
N ALA A 19 13.02 -0.47 -12.47
CA ALA A 19 11.93 -1.34 -12.92
C ALA A 19 12.44 -2.73 -13.32
N VAL A 20 13.55 -2.80 -14.06
CA VAL A 20 14.20 -4.06 -14.43
C VAL A 20 14.65 -4.83 -13.20
N MET A 21 15.21 -4.16 -12.20
CA MET A 21 15.63 -4.80 -10.94
C MET A 21 14.45 -5.44 -10.21
N ILE A 22 13.34 -4.72 -10.03
CA ILE A 22 12.12 -5.27 -9.39
C ILE A 22 11.57 -6.45 -10.19
N ARG A 23 11.41 -6.31 -11.50
CA ARG A 23 10.89 -7.40 -12.36
C ARG A 23 11.80 -8.63 -12.32
N THR A 24 13.12 -8.43 -12.32
CA THR A 24 14.09 -9.52 -12.21
C THR A 24 14.01 -10.20 -10.85
N GLY A 25 13.91 -9.41 -9.77
CA GLY A 25 13.75 -9.92 -8.41
C GLY A 25 12.48 -10.76 -8.24
N ARG A 26 11.36 -10.31 -8.79
CA ARG A 26 10.07 -11.04 -8.77
C ARG A 26 10.07 -12.32 -9.62
N LYS A 27 10.93 -12.39 -10.65
CA LYS A 27 11.09 -13.59 -11.49
C LYS A 27 12.03 -14.63 -10.90
N LYS A 28 12.89 -14.27 -9.94
CA LYS A 28 13.81 -15.22 -9.31
C LYS A 28 13.02 -16.22 -8.47
N GLU A 29 13.30 -17.50 -8.69
CA GLU A 29 12.77 -18.57 -7.86
C GLU A 29 13.33 -18.48 -6.43
N GLY A 30 12.48 -18.72 -5.45
CA GLY A 30 12.84 -18.70 -4.04
C GLY A 30 11.90 -17.84 -3.20
N THR A 31 11.70 -18.25 -1.94
CA THR A 31 10.68 -17.71 -1.04
C THR A 31 10.87 -16.23 -0.70
N TRP A 32 12.05 -15.65 -0.94
CA TRP A 32 12.45 -14.32 -0.45
C TRP A 32 13.01 -13.37 -1.52
N ALA A 33 13.28 -13.84 -2.75
CA ALA A 33 13.98 -13.03 -3.75
C ALA A 33 13.21 -11.77 -4.15
N ALA A 34 11.89 -11.89 -4.34
CA ALA A 34 10.99 -10.77 -4.59
C ALA A 34 11.03 -9.74 -3.45
N LEU A 35 10.89 -10.22 -2.20
CA LEU A 35 10.89 -9.35 -1.02
C LEU A 35 12.22 -8.62 -0.84
N ILE A 36 13.35 -9.30 -1.05
CA ILE A 36 14.67 -8.68 -0.97
C ILE A 36 14.81 -7.56 -2.00
N ALA A 37 14.36 -7.78 -3.24
CA ALA A 37 14.40 -6.76 -4.28
C ALA A 37 13.53 -5.53 -3.94
N GLU A 38 12.34 -5.76 -3.36
CA GLU A 38 11.45 -4.68 -2.90
C GLU A 38 12.04 -3.91 -1.71
N LEU A 39 12.69 -4.59 -0.77
CA LEU A 39 13.36 -3.96 0.37
C LEU A 39 14.59 -3.15 -0.04
N ILE A 40 15.40 -3.68 -0.98
CA ILE A 40 16.51 -2.94 -1.60
C ILE A 40 16.00 -1.66 -2.25
N PHE A 41 14.93 -1.77 -3.04
CA PHE A 41 14.31 -0.61 -3.67
C PHE A 41 13.82 0.41 -2.64
N ALA A 42 13.15 -0.05 -1.58
CA ALA A 42 12.62 0.82 -0.54
C ALA A 42 13.75 1.61 0.15
N ARG A 43 14.84 0.94 0.53
CA ARG A 43 16.04 1.57 1.13
C ARG A 43 16.70 2.57 0.18
N GLU A 44 16.70 2.27 -1.11
CA GLU A 44 17.35 3.15 -2.09
C GLU A 44 16.52 4.42 -2.36
N CYS A 45 15.19 4.27 -2.44
CA CYS A 45 14.31 5.26 -3.05
C CYS A 45 13.41 6.02 -2.07
N ILE A 46 13.16 5.46 -0.89
CA ILE A 46 12.20 6.00 0.10
C ILE A 46 12.98 6.57 1.28
N ASN A 47 12.47 7.68 1.82
CA ASN A 47 13.07 8.31 2.99
C ASN A 47 12.98 7.35 4.20
N PRO A 48 14.07 7.16 4.97
CA PRO A 48 14.08 6.30 6.16
C PRO A 48 12.96 6.60 7.15
N GLY A 49 12.65 7.87 7.40
CA GLY A 49 11.57 8.25 8.32
C GLY A 49 10.19 7.77 7.87
N MET A 50 9.96 7.60 6.55
CA MET A 50 8.73 6.98 6.06
C MET A 50 8.73 5.46 6.27
N LEU A 51 9.90 4.82 6.21
CA LEU A 51 10.00 3.38 6.48
C LEU A 51 9.79 3.07 7.97
N GLU A 52 10.17 4.00 8.86
CA GLU A 52 9.95 3.93 10.31
C GLU A 52 8.46 3.93 10.69
N ASP A 53 7.59 4.52 9.88
CA ASP A 53 6.15 4.55 10.11
C ASP A 53 5.49 3.19 9.80
N GLU A 54 6.08 2.36 8.92
CA GLU A 54 5.45 1.13 8.43
C GLU A 54 5.00 0.15 9.53
N PRO A 55 5.81 -0.14 10.57
CA PRO A 55 5.38 -1.04 11.65
C PRO A 55 4.07 -0.59 12.32
N SER A 56 3.85 0.72 12.47
CA SER A 56 2.64 1.26 13.10
C SER A 56 1.38 1.08 12.24
N LEU A 57 1.54 0.89 10.93
CA LEU A 57 0.44 0.73 9.98
C LEU A 57 -0.07 -0.71 9.89
N ALA A 58 0.62 -1.68 10.50
CA ALA A 58 0.29 -3.11 10.37
C ALA A 58 -1.15 -3.41 10.80
N ASP A 59 -1.57 -2.79 11.89
CA ASP A 59 -2.86 -3.05 12.53
C ASP A 59 -3.96 -2.10 12.06
N THR A 60 -3.61 -0.97 11.43
CA THR A 60 -4.60 -0.01 10.93
C THR A 60 -4.93 -0.25 9.46
N THR A 61 -4.02 -0.84 8.69
CA THR A 61 -4.22 -1.04 7.24
C THR A 61 -5.51 -1.83 6.97
N TRP A 62 -6.19 -1.45 5.88
CA TRP A 62 -7.34 -2.17 5.36
C TRP A 62 -7.05 -3.67 5.22
N LEU A 63 -7.92 -4.51 5.81
CA LEU A 63 -7.70 -5.94 6.02
C LEU A 63 -7.16 -6.67 4.77
N PRO A 64 -7.75 -6.53 3.57
CA PRO A 64 -7.32 -7.25 2.37
C PRO A 64 -5.87 -6.99 1.97
N TYR A 65 -5.30 -5.86 2.39
CA TYR A 65 -3.94 -5.47 2.05
C TYR A 65 -2.90 -5.97 3.05
N ARG A 66 -3.31 -6.60 4.16
CA ARG A 66 -2.38 -6.98 5.26
C ARG A 66 -1.36 -8.04 4.87
N TYR A 67 -1.64 -8.79 3.82
CA TYR A 67 -0.75 -9.79 3.24
C TYR A 67 0.19 -9.26 2.15
N MET A 68 -0.02 -8.02 1.70
CA MET A 68 0.82 -7.35 0.71
C MET A 68 2.02 -6.68 1.39
N SER A 69 3.16 -6.66 0.72
CA SER A 69 4.32 -5.83 1.11
C SER A 69 3.99 -4.34 0.97
N ALA A 70 4.75 -3.47 1.64
CA ALA A 70 4.54 -2.01 1.49
C ALA A 70 4.78 -1.54 0.04
N PHE A 71 5.63 -2.25 -0.72
CA PHE A 71 5.84 -2.00 -2.14
C PHE A 71 4.60 -2.38 -2.96
N GLU A 72 4.08 -3.61 -2.78
CA GLU A 72 2.87 -4.09 -3.46
C GLU A 72 1.66 -3.19 -3.18
N ARG A 73 1.50 -2.76 -1.92
CA ARG A 73 0.48 -1.78 -1.53
C ARG A 73 0.62 -0.46 -2.26
N THR A 74 1.84 0.05 -2.38
CA THR A 74 2.07 1.33 -3.06
C THR A 74 1.90 1.22 -4.58
N GLU A 75 2.18 0.05 -5.16
CA GLU A 75 1.89 -0.26 -6.56
C GLU A 75 0.38 -0.34 -6.83
N LEU A 76 -0.39 -1.00 -5.96
CA LEU A 76 -1.84 -0.99 -6.01
C LEU A 76 -2.39 0.43 -5.88
N PHE A 77 -1.92 1.21 -4.91
CA PHE A 77 -2.30 2.62 -4.74
C PHE A 77 -2.00 3.44 -6.01
N SER A 78 -0.88 3.20 -6.67
CA SER A 78 -0.50 3.90 -7.91
C SER A 78 -1.46 3.61 -9.05
N THR A 79 -1.90 2.36 -9.18
CA THR A 79 -2.86 1.90 -10.19
C THR A 79 -4.26 2.48 -9.95
N GLU A 80 -4.74 2.43 -8.70
CA GLU A 80 -6.01 3.01 -8.27
C GLU A 80 -6.00 4.54 -8.45
N TYR A 81 -4.89 5.19 -8.14
CA TYR A 81 -4.72 6.63 -8.31
C TYR A 81 -4.82 7.04 -9.78
N GLU A 82 -4.12 6.35 -10.66
CA GLU A 82 -4.16 6.65 -12.10
C GLU A 82 -5.58 6.49 -12.65
N SER A 83 -6.27 5.41 -12.26
CA SER A 83 -7.65 5.12 -12.68
C SER A 83 -8.63 6.19 -12.19
N ALA A 84 -8.59 6.54 -10.90
CA ALA A 84 -9.45 7.57 -10.32
C ALA A 84 -9.17 8.96 -10.92
N PHE A 85 -7.90 9.30 -11.13
CA PHE A 85 -7.52 10.56 -11.75
C PHE A 85 -8.10 10.69 -13.17
N LYS A 86 -7.95 9.65 -14.00
CA LYS A 86 -8.49 9.64 -15.37
C LYS A 86 -10.00 9.79 -15.36
N ARG A 87 -10.70 9.03 -14.51
CA ARG A 87 -12.16 9.10 -14.37
C ARG A 87 -12.64 10.50 -13.97
N LEU A 88 -12.06 11.09 -12.93
CA LEU A 88 -12.47 12.41 -12.45
C LEU A 88 -12.06 13.54 -13.40
N HIS A 89 -10.91 13.41 -14.07
CA HIS A 89 -10.53 14.36 -15.11
C HIS A 89 -11.52 14.31 -16.29
N ALA A 90 -11.95 13.11 -16.68
CA ALA A 90 -12.93 12.94 -17.74
C ALA A 90 -14.29 13.55 -17.38
N GLN A 91 -14.72 13.37 -16.12
CA GLN A 91 -16.00 13.84 -15.61
C GLN A 91 -16.06 15.36 -15.42
N TYR A 92 -15.01 15.97 -14.84
CA TYR A 92 -15.07 17.36 -14.39
C TYR A 92 -14.23 18.36 -15.20
N LYS A 93 -13.37 17.89 -16.11
CA LYS A 93 -12.42 18.77 -16.82
C LYS A 93 -12.48 18.59 -18.33
N ASP A 94 -12.05 17.43 -18.82
CA ASP A 94 -11.96 17.15 -20.26
C ASP A 94 -11.93 15.64 -20.49
N PHE A 95 -13.03 15.13 -21.04
CA PHE A 95 -13.22 13.72 -21.38
C PHE A 95 -12.19 13.22 -22.38
N HIS A 96 -11.95 13.96 -23.46
CA HIS A 96 -11.09 13.52 -24.56
C HIS A 96 -9.61 13.49 -24.16
N LYS A 97 -9.17 14.43 -23.32
CA LYS A 97 -7.79 14.43 -22.83
C LYS A 97 -7.52 13.35 -21.79
N ALA A 98 -8.51 12.95 -21.00
CA ALA A 98 -8.32 12.06 -19.86
C ALA A 98 -7.66 10.72 -20.23
N ALA A 99 -8.06 10.10 -21.33
CA ALA A 99 -7.53 8.79 -21.75
C ALA A 99 -6.02 8.79 -21.99
N GLY A 100 -5.47 9.89 -22.54
CA GLY A 100 -4.05 10.03 -22.82
C GLY A 100 -3.21 10.57 -21.66
N MET A 101 -3.82 10.87 -20.51
CA MET A 101 -3.11 11.39 -19.35
C MET A 101 -2.51 10.27 -18.52
N GLN A 102 -1.26 10.46 -18.12
CA GLN A 102 -0.58 9.56 -17.18
C GLN A 102 -0.04 10.41 -16.03
N PRO A 103 -0.86 10.67 -14.99
CA PRO A 103 -0.47 11.57 -13.90
C PRO A 103 0.68 11.00 -13.07
N VAL A 104 0.75 9.67 -12.97
CA VAL A 104 1.81 8.85 -12.39
C VAL A 104 1.89 7.56 -13.22
N HIS A 105 2.99 6.82 -13.11
CA HIS A 105 3.12 5.51 -13.72
C HIS A 105 2.49 4.42 -12.83
N PRO A 106 1.66 3.50 -13.36
CA PRO A 106 1.06 2.43 -12.58
C PRO A 106 2.10 1.51 -11.92
N GLU A 107 3.11 1.10 -12.69
CA GLU A 107 4.28 0.43 -12.12
C GLU A 107 5.09 1.42 -11.27
N TYR A 108 5.06 1.20 -9.95
CA TYR A 108 5.58 2.14 -8.96
C TYR A 108 7.05 2.54 -9.22
N ALA A 109 7.91 1.57 -9.57
CA ALA A 109 9.34 1.78 -9.80
C ALA A 109 9.68 2.70 -10.99
N CYS A 110 8.74 2.89 -11.93
CA CYS A 110 8.89 3.74 -13.11
C CYS A 110 8.63 5.24 -12.82
N ASN A 111 8.17 5.58 -11.62
CA ASN A 111 7.92 6.95 -11.20
C ASN A 111 9.23 7.70 -10.87
N THR A 112 9.17 9.04 -10.88
CA THR A 112 10.24 9.86 -10.27
C THR A 112 10.31 9.62 -8.77
N ARG A 113 11.46 9.93 -8.14
CA ARG A 113 11.56 9.87 -6.67
C ARG A 113 10.56 10.79 -5.95
N ALA A 114 10.25 11.95 -6.51
CA ALA A 114 9.26 12.86 -5.94
C ALA A 114 7.84 12.28 -6.01
N GLU A 115 7.47 11.67 -7.14
CA GLU A 115 6.19 10.95 -7.29
C GLU A 115 6.15 9.72 -6.37
N MET A 116 7.24 8.95 -6.31
CA MET A 116 7.32 7.78 -5.43
C MET A 116 7.09 8.16 -3.96
N THR A 117 7.82 9.18 -3.49
CA THR A 117 7.64 9.73 -2.14
C THR A 117 6.20 10.20 -1.90
N SER A 118 5.58 10.86 -2.88
CA SER A 118 4.20 11.36 -2.78
C SER A 118 3.19 10.23 -2.71
N LEU A 119 3.35 9.18 -3.53
CA LEU A 119 2.51 7.99 -3.56
C LEU A 119 2.65 7.19 -2.27
N TRP A 120 3.88 6.96 -1.80
CA TRP A 120 4.14 6.27 -0.54
C TRP A 120 3.45 6.95 0.64
N LYS A 121 3.64 8.27 0.78
CA LYS A 121 3.02 9.06 1.85
C LYS A 121 1.49 9.06 1.78
N ALA A 122 0.93 9.17 0.57
CA ALA A 122 -0.53 9.14 0.39
C ALA A 122 -1.12 7.76 0.72
N ARG A 123 -0.40 6.68 0.36
CA ARG A 123 -0.77 5.31 0.73
C ARG A 123 -0.71 5.10 2.24
N GLN A 124 0.36 5.55 2.93
CA GLN A 124 0.46 5.46 4.39
C GLN A 124 -0.71 6.16 5.11
N CYS A 125 -1.15 7.29 4.57
CA CYS A 125 -2.30 8.03 5.06
C CYS A 125 -3.62 7.25 4.88
N ALA A 126 -3.80 6.51 3.78
CA ALA A 126 -4.91 5.59 3.61
C ALA A 126 -4.82 4.37 4.55
N ASP A 127 -3.62 3.79 4.70
CA ASP A 127 -3.34 2.67 5.62
C ASP A 127 -3.63 3.04 7.07
N ALA A 128 -3.29 4.27 7.49
CA ALA A 128 -3.59 4.77 8.83
C ALA A 128 -5.10 4.89 9.10
N MET A 129 -5.91 5.10 8.04
CA MET A 129 -7.36 5.18 8.13
C MET A 129 -8.05 3.81 8.03
N GLY A 130 -7.35 2.77 7.56
CA GLY A 130 -7.92 1.44 7.35
C GLY A 130 -8.98 1.36 6.26
N VAL A 131 -8.84 2.17 5.22
CA VAL A 131 -9.80 2.27 4.10
C VAL A 131 -9.24 1.67 2.82
N SER A 132 -10.12 1.26 1.90
CA SER A 132 -9.68 0.87 0.55
C SER A 132 -9.07 2.06 -0.20
N TYR A 133 -8.06 1.80 -1.04
CA TYR A 133 -7.42 2.87 -1.79
C TYR A 133 -8.37 3.51 -2.81
N SER A 134 -9.23 2.71 -3.44
CA SER A 134 -10.22 3.20 -4.42
C SER A 134 -11.15 4.25 -3.80
N ILE A 135 -11.67 4.01 -2.59
CA ILE A 135 -12.54 4.94 -1.87
C ILE A 135 -11.74 6.15 -1.37
N PHE A 136 -10.58 5.93 -0.74
CA PHE A 136 -9.72 7.00 -0.25
C PHE A 136 -9.43 8.03 -1.35
N ILE A 137 -8.93 7.54 -2.48
CA ILE A 137 -8.49 8.39 -3.59
C ILE A 137 -9.70 9.09 -4.22
N SER A 138 -10.75 8.33 -4.53
CA SER A 138 -11.92 8.87 -5.23
C SER A 138 -12.60 9.97 -4.42
N VAL A 139 -12.83 9.74 -3.13
CA VAL A 139 -13.50 10.72 -2.26
C VAL A 139 -12.59 11.91 -2.03
N ALA A 140 -11.30 11.71 -1.69
CA ALA A 140 -10.37 12.81 -1.44
C ALA A 140 -10.19 13.73 -2.66
N MET A 141 -10.18 13.18 -3.87
CA MET A 141 -10.13 13.97 -5.11
C MET A 141 -11.46 14.67 -5.39
N ASP A 142 -12.58 13.99 -5.25
CA ASP A 142 -13.92 14.54 -5.52
C ASP A 142 -14.21 15.76 -4.63
N VAL A 143 -13.97 15.65 -3.32
CA VAL A 143 -14.18 16.79 -2.41
C VAL A 143 -13.25 17.96 -2.70
N ALA A 144 -12.07 17.72 -3.27
CA ALA A 144 -11.17 18.80 -3.69
C ALA A 144 -11.68 19.52 -4.94
N ILE A 145 -12.20 18.76 -5.91
CA ILE A 145 -12.82 19.31 -7.11
C ILE A 145 -14.06 20.13 -6.74
N ASN A 146 -14.90 19.63 -5.84
CA ASN A 146 -16.08 20.33 -5.34
C ASN A 146 -15.73 21.61 -4.55
N ARG A 147 -14.50 21.68 -4.00
CA ARG A 147 -13.92 22.90 -3.41
C ARG A 147 -13.17 23.78 -4.43
N HIS A 148 -13.53 23.68 -5.71
CA HIS A 148 -13.02 24.49 -6.80
C HIS A 148 -11.52 24.37 -7.07
N TYR A 149 -10.91 23.21 -6.81
CA TYR A 149 -9.56 22.96 -7.30
C TYR A 149 -9.52 23.06 -8.84
N GLU A 150 -8.62 23.91 -9.35
CA GLU A 150 -8.43 24.08 -10.80
C GLU A 150 -7.96 22.79 -11.46
N LYS A 151 -7.12 22.01 -10.76
CA LYS A 151 -6.51 20.76 -11.23
C LYS A 151 -6.89 19.62 -10.30
N VAL A 152 -7.05 18.43 -10.88
CA VAL A 152 -7.20 17.19 -10.09
C VAL A 152 -5.98 17.04 -9.17
N PRO A 153 -6.18 16.78 -7.86
CA PRO A 153 -5.08 16.74 -6.88
C PRO A 153 -4.00 15.71 -7.22
N ARG A 154 -2.76 16.03 -6.90
CA ARG A 154 -1.60 15.11 -6.86
C ARG A 154 -1.64 14.22 -5.62
N PRO A 155 -0.91 13.08 -5.56
CA PRO A 155 -0.96 12.17 -4.40
C PRO A 155 -0.65 12.85 -3.07
N ASN A 156 0.37 13.71 -3.02
CA ASN A 156 0.75 14.47 -1.83
C ASN A 156 -0.29 15.51 -1.37
N GLN A 157 -1.36 15.71 -2.15
CA GLN A 157 -2.47 16.63 -1.86
C GLN A 157 -3.75 15.91 -1.42
N LEU A 158 -3.71 14.59 -1.19
CA LEU A 158 -4.89 13.80 -0.80
C LEU A 158 -5.12 13.70 0.71
N CYS A 159 -4.18 14.15 1.52
CA CYS A 159 -4.19 13.97 2.98
C CYS A 159 -4.46 15.27 3.75
N ARG A 160 -5.27 16.18 3.22
CA ARG A 160 -5.70 17.36 3.99
C ARG A 160 -6.74 16.94 5.04
N PRO A 161 -6.79 17.56 6.22
CA PRO A 161 -7.71 17.16 7.29
C PRO A 161 -9.17 17.05 6.85
N TRP A 162 -9.64 17.98 6.00
CA TRP A 162 -11.01 17.96 5.48
C TRP A 162 -11.27 16.87 4.42
N GLN A 163 -10.23 16.39 3.71
CA GLN A 163 -10.35 15.22 2.82
C GLN A 163 -10.41 13.94 3.65
N ILE A 164 -9.56 13.84 4.66
CA ILE A 164 -9.53 12.72 5.60
C ILE A 164 -10.91 12.56 6.27
N GLU A 165 -11.52 13.68 6.69
CA GLU A 165 -12.85 13.62 7.30
C GLU A 165 -13.94 13.18 6.30
N ALA A 166 -13.91 13.71 5.07
CA ALA A 166 -14.85 13.27 4.04
C ALA A 166 -14.71 11.78 3.70
N VAL A 167 -13.46 11.28 3.59
CA VAL A 167 -13.17 9.86 3.37
C VAL A 167 -13.70 9.03 4.53
N ARG A 168 -13.50 9.46 5.79
CA ARG A 168 -14.02 8.76 6.98
C ARG A 168 -15.53 8.60 6.91
N VAL A 169 -16.25 9.67 6.61
CA VAL A 169 -17.73 9.66 6.50
C VAL A 169 -18.19 8.75 5.36
N ALA A 170 -17.53 8.81 4.20
CA ALA A 170 -17.86 7.94 3.06
C ALA A 170 -17.58 6.46 3.39
N TRP A 171 -16.45 6.18 4.02
CA TRP A 171 -16.05 4.83 4.39
C TRP A 171 -17.01 4.17 5.39
N LEU A 172 -17.53 4.92 6.36
CA LEU A 172 -18.53 4.39 7.29
C LEU A 172 -19.82 3.92 6.60
N LYS A 173 -20.19 4.53 5.48
CA LYS A 173 -21.34 4.09 4.67
C LYS A 173 -20.97 2.88 3.81
N GLU A 174 -19.77 2.90 3.24
CA GLU A 174 -19.30 1.82 2.38
C GLU A 174 -19.00 0.55 3.16
N ILE A 175 -18.50 0.60 4.40
CA ILE A 175 -18.18 -0.61 5.16
C ILE A 175 -19.42 -1.46 5.49
N GLU A 176 -20.60 -0.84 5.56
CA GLU A 176 -21.88 -1.55 5.68
C GLU A 176 -22.27 -2.30 4.40
N ILE A 177 -21.80 -1.81 3.25
CA ILE A 177 -22.00 -2.39 1.92
C ILE A 177 -20.84 -3.34 1.55
N ALA A 178 -19.66 -3.11 2.14
CA ALA A 178 -18.42 -3.78 1.80
C ALA A 178 -18.53 -5.27 2.09
N GLN A 179 -18.17 -6.05 1.08
CA GLN A 179 -18.13 -7.49 1.15
C GLN A 179 -16.83 -7.91 1.83
N LEU A 180 -16.82 -7.99 3.16
CA LEU A 180 -15.74 -8.69 3.87
C LEU A 180 -15.61 -10.10 3.28
N PHE A 181 -14.38 -10.57 3.09
CA PHE A 181 -14.09 -11.83 2.41
C PHE A 181 -14.63 -11.87 0.97
N ALA A 182 -14.37 -10.81 0.20
CA ALA A 182 -14.67 -10.81 -1.24
C ALA A 182 -13.79 -11.81 -2.00
N ASP A 183 -14.25 -12.17 -3.20
CA ASP A 183 -13.67 -13.26 -4.01
C ASP A 183 -12.22 -13.00 -4.45
N ASP A 184 -11.80 -11.73 -4.44
CA ASP A 184 -10.46 -11.27 -4.80
C ASP A 184 -9.51 -11.13 -3.59
N TRP A 185 -9.95 -11.47 -2.37
CA TRP A 185 -9.09 -11.46 -1.19
C TRP A 185 -8.03 -12.56 -1.26
N ASP A 186 -6.90 -12.33 -0.59
CA ASP A 186 -5.82 -13.32 -0.52
C ASP A 186 -6.35 -14.66 0.06
N PRO A 187 -6.09 -15.81 -0.59
CA PRO A 187 -6.56 -17.12 -0.13
C PRO A 187 -6.21 -17.46 1.32
N ARG A 188 -5.14 -16.86 1.88
CA ARG A 188 -4.75 -17.05 3.28
C ARG A 188 -5.80 -16.60 4.29
N PHE A 189 -6.70 -15.68 3.93
CA PHE A 189 -7.83 -15.30 4.78
C PHE A 189 -8.82 -16.45 5.00
N PHE A 190 -8.96 -17.35 4.03
CA PHE A 190 -9.96 -18.42 4.02
C PHE A 190 -9.39 -19.76 4.51
N ALA A 191 -8.06 -19.92 4.47
CA ALA A 191 -7.41 -21.15 4.91
C ALA A 191 -7.38 -21.23 6.45
N PRO A 192 -7.85 -22.32 7.07
CA PRO A 192 -7.58 -22.61 8.48
C PRO A 192 -6.08 -22.61 8.73
N SER A 193 -5.56 -21.52 9.29
CA SER A 193 -4.12 -21.34 9.45
C SER A 193 -3.63 -22.29 10.55
N LEU A 194 -2.67 -23.16 10.22
CA LEU A 194 -1.97 -24.03 11.20
C LEU A 194 -1.14 -23.24 12.23
N ARG A 195 -1.12 -21.90 12.16
CA ARG A 195 -0.36 -20.98 13.03
C ARG A 195 -1.18 -19.72 13.31
N ASP A 196 -0.79 -19.00 14.38
CA ASP A 196 -1.27 -17.66 14.69
C ASP A 196 -0.98 -16.69 13.54
N ASP A 197 -1.99 -16.40 12.73
CA ASP A 197 -1.96 -15.40 11.67
C ASP A 197 -2.72 -14.14 12.11
N PRO A 198 -2.01 -13.04 12.44
CA PRO A 198 -2.63 -11.80 12.89
C PRO A 198 -3.58 -11.16 11.87
N ALA A 199 -3.29 -11.29 10.57
CA ALA A 199 -4.15 -10.71 9.53
C ALA A 199 -5.48 -11.46 9.46
N ARG A 200 -5.43 -12.79 9.42
CA ARG A 200 -6.65 -13.63 9.43
C ARG A 200 -7.45 -13.44 10.71
N LYS A 201 -6.78 -13.42 11.87
CA LYS A 201 -7.44 -13.16 13.16
C LYS A 201 -8.21 -11.84 13.13
N ALA A 202 -7.57 -10.75 12.72
CA ALA A 202 -8.21 -9.45 12.62
C ALA A 202 -9.39 -9.44 11.63
N ALA A 203 -9.33 -10.21 10.54
CA ALA A 203 -10.43 -10.34 9.59
C ALA A 203 -11.62 -11.10 10.19
N LEU A 204 -11.38 -12.18 10.94
CA LEU A 204 -12.41 -12.93 11.66
C LEU A 204 -13.04 -12.10 12.78
N ASP A 205 -12.26 -11.27 13.47
CA ASP A 205 -12.75 -10.36 14.49
C ASP A 205 -13.67 -9.30 13.87
N ALA A 206 -13.23 -8.65 12.78
CA ALA A 206 -14.04 -7.67 12.05
C ALA A 206 -15.33 -8.28 11.48
N MET A 207 -15.28 -9.52 10.99
CA MET A 207 -16.46 -10.27 10.56
C MET A 207 -17.41 -10.54 11.73
N SER A 208 -16.88 -10.93 12.89
CA SER A 208 -17.68 -11.18 14.09
C SER A 208 -18.40 -9.92 14.55
N GLU A 209 -17.72 -8.78 14.56
CA GLU A 209 -18.35 -7.49 14.79
C GLU A 209 -19.42 -7.17 13.75
N HIS A 210 -19.16 -7.45 12.47
CA HIS A 210 -20.13 -7.20 11.40
C HIS A 210 -21.40 -8.05 11.54
N VAL A 211 -21.29 -9.31 11.97
CA VAL A 211 -22.45 -10.15 12.32
C VAL A 211 -23.20 -9.54 13.51
N LYS A 212 -22.48 -9.19 14.58
CA LYS A 212 -23.07 -8.66 15.84
C LYS A 212 -23.68 -7.27 15.72
N ARG A 213 -23.27 -6.46 14.73
CA ARG A 213 -23.90 -5.16 14.40
C ARG A 213 -25.31 -5.32 13.84
N ALA A 214 -25.67 -6.48 13.31
CA ALA A 214 -27.02 -6.74 12.86
C ALA A 214 -27.98 -6.91 14.04
N ALA A 215 -29.28 -6.74 13.77
CA ALA A 215 -30.30 -7.14 14.73
C ALA A 215 -30.11 -8.63 15.12
N PRO A 216 -30.28 -9.01 16.40
CA PRO A 216 -30.04 -10.39 16.88
C PRO A 216 -30.69 -11.49 16.04
N GLY A 217 -31.93 -11.27 15.57
CA GLY A 217 -32.63 -12.23 14.70
C GLY A 217 -32.04 -12.41 13.30
N ARG A 218 -30.99 -11.67 12.93
CA ARG A 218 -30.26 -11.80 11.65
C ARG A 218 -28.85 -12.34 11.81
N TRP A 219 -28.43 -12.70 13.02
CA TRP A 219 -27.07 -13.19 13.26
C TRP A 219 -26.81 -14.51 12.54
N ALA A 220 -27.73 -15.47 12.65
CA ALA A 220 -27.64 -16.75 11.97
C ALA A 220 -27.55 -16.58 10.43
N GLU A 221 -28.41 -15.72 9.85
CA GLU A 221 -28.39 -15.41 8.41
C GLU A 221 -27.04 -14.84 7.95
N ARG A 222 -26.50 -13.87 8.69
CA ARG A 222 -25.20 -13.27 8.36
C ARG A 222 -24.05 -14.24 8.57
N LEU A 223 -24.09 -15.02 9.64
CA LEU A 223 -23.07 -16.03 9.93
C LEU A 223 -23.07 -17.10 8.84
N ALA A 224 -24.24 -17.58 8.40
CA ALA A 224 -24.37 -18.55 7.33
C ALA A 224 -23.80 -18.03 6.00
N ASN A 225 -23.90 -16.73 5.72
CA ASN A 225 -23.22 -16.11 4.57
C ASN A 225 -21.69 -16.31 4.64
N TYR A 226 -21.07 -16.10 5.81
CA TYR A 226 -19.63 -16.27 5.96
C TYR A 226 -19.19 -17.73 5.99
N MET A 227 -19.99 -18.61 6.61
CA MET A 227 -19.70 -20.04 6.69
C MET A 227 -19.84 -20.74 5.33
N PHE A 228 -20.95 -20.51 4.63
CA PHE A 228 -21.29 -21.30 3.44
C PHE A 228 -21.07 -20.58 2.13
N ARG A 229 -21.39 -19.27 2.02
CA ARG A 229 -21.18 -18.53 0.77
C ARG A 229 -19.74 -18.08 0.58
N ARG A 230 -19.16 -17.47 1.61
CA ARG A 230 -17.80 -16.91 1.59
C ARG A 230 -16.72 -17.91 2.00
N LEU A 231 -17.10 -19.00 2.69
CA LEU A 231 -16.16 -20.00 3.18
C LEU A 231 -15.03 -19.38 4.04
N ALA A 232 -15.36 -18.31 4.78
CA ALA A 232 -14.41 -17.51 5.54
C ALA A 232 -14.07 -18.13 6.91
N ILE A 233 -15.02 -18.87 7.47
CA ILE A 233 -14.94 -19.45 8.81
C ILE A 233 -15.55 -20.85 8.80
N ASN A 234 -14.91 -21.80 9.47
CA ASN A 234 -15.45 -23.15 9.65
C ASN A 234 -16.32 -23.25 10.93
N GLU A 235 -17.04 -24.36 11.10
CA GLU A 235 -17.92 -24.56 12.26
C GLU A 235 -17.19 -24.45 13.60
N VAL A 236 -16.00 -25.05 13.72
CA VAL A 236 -15.22 -25.02 14.96
C VAL A 236 -14.87 -23.58 15.34
N GLU A 237 -14.39 -22.79 14.38
CA GLU A 237 -14.06 -21.38 14.58
C GLU A 237 -15.29 -20.52 14.85
N ALA A 238 -16.44 -20.87 14.28
CA ALA A 238 -17.72 -20.19 14.50
C ALA A 238 -18.23 -20.42 15.94
N ARG A 239 -18.22 -21.66 16.43
CA ARG A 239 -18.60 -21.99 17.82
C ARG A 239 -17.69 -21.36 18.88
N GLN A 240 -16.43 -21.05 18.52
CA GLN A 240 -15.55 -20.28 19.40
C GLN A 240 -15.92 -18.79 19.52
N ARG A 241 -16.76 -18.25 18.62
CA ARG A 241 -17.04 -16.81 18.48
C ARG A 241 -18.49 -16.42 18.71
N PHE A 242 -19.40 -17.38 18.56
CA PHE A 242 -20.85 -17.23 18.65
C PHE A 242 -21.44 -18.34 19.53
N ASP A 243 -22.62 -18.08 20.08
CA ASP A 243 -23.36 -19.07 20.86
C ASP A 243 -23.78 -20.26 19.99
N ASP A 244 -23.83 -21.46 20.57
CA ASP A 244 -24.12 -22.70 19.83
C ASP A 244 -25.46 -22.63 19.09
N GLU A 245 -26.49 -22.03 19.70
CA GLU A 245 -27.81 -21.86 19.07
C GLU A 245 -27.74 -21.05 17.77
N VAL A 246 -26.92 -19.98 17.73
CA VAL A 246 -26.77 -19.13 16.53
C VAL A 246 -26.05 -19.89 15.42
N VAL A 247 -25.07 -20.74 15.80
CA VAL A 247 -24.33 -21.56 14.84
C VAL A 247 -25.23 -22.66 14.28
N ASP A 248 -26.02 -23.32 15.12
CA ASP A 248 -26.96 -24.36 14.71
C ASP A 248 -28.04 -23.79 13.76
N ASP A 249 -28.59 -22.62 14.09
CA ASP A 249 -29.51 -21.90 13.22
C ASP A 249 -28.85 -21.56 11.88
N ALA A 250 -27.60 -21.07 11.88
CA ALA A 250 -26.87 -20.76 10.65
C ALA A 250 -26.65 -21.99 9.76
N ILE A 251 -26.33 -23.15 10.36
CA ILE A 251 -26.15 -24.43 9.66
C ILE A 251 -27.46 -24.92 9.03
N SER A 252 -28.61 -24.63 9.66
CA SER A 252 -29.92 -25.04 9.15
C SER A 252 -30.37 -24.27 7.90
N LEU A 253 -29.73 -23.14 7.57
CA LEU A 253 -30.13 -22.29 6.46
C LEU A 253 -29.68 -22.86 5.10
N PRO A 254 -30.51 -22.76 4.04
CA PRO A 254 -30.24 -23.37 2.74
C PRO A 254 -29.29 -22.53 1.87
N TYR A 255 -28.07 -22.30 2.35
CA TYR A 255 -27.03 -21.59 1.60
C TYR A 255 -26.18 -22.55 0.78
N ALA A 256 -26.03 -22.25 -0.51
CA ALA A 256 -25.02 -22.87 -1.37
C ALA A 256 -23.75 -22.01 -1.43
N PRO A 257 -22.56 -22.62 -1.54
CA PRO A 257 -21.33 -21.87 -1.74
C PRO A 257 -21.35 -21.08 -3.04
N THR A 258 -20.97 -19.80 -2.95
CA THR A 258 -20.78 -18.93 -4.11
C THR A 258 -19.31 -18.81 -4.51
N MET A 259 -18.41 -19.27 -3.63
CA MET A 259 -16.97 -19.25 -3.82
C MET A 259 -16.40 -20.66 -3.83
N THR A 260 -15.30 -20.86 -4.56
CA THR A 260 -14.50 -22.08 -4.50
C THR A 260 -13.29 -21.80 -3.62
N LEU A 261 -13.06 -22.63 -2.60
CA LEU A 261 -11.84 -22.55 -1.80
C LEU A 261 -10.63 -22.81 -2.69
N HIS A 262 -9.78 -21.80 -2.88
CA HIS A 262 -8.45 -22.00 -3.44
C HIS A 262 -7.60 -22.76 -2.42
N VAL A 263 -6.84 -23.76 -2.90
CA VAL A 263 -5.97 -24.62 -2.08
C VAL A 263 -5.19 -23.78 -1.07
N ALA A 264 -5.15 -24.26 0.19
CA ALA A 264 -4.47 -23.61 1.29
C ALA A 264 -3.10 -23.10 0.84
N SER A 265 -2.93 -21.78 0.87
CA SER A 265 -1.65 -21.16 0.54
C SER A 265 -0.65 -21.54 1.64
N GLU A 266 0.37 -22.33 1.30
CA GLU A 266 1.47 -22.65 2.21
C GLU A 266 2.36 -21.45 2.54
N LYS A 267 2.07 -20.27 1.96
CA LYS A 267 2.86 -19.06 2.19
C LYS A 267 2.65 -18.58 3.63
N PRO A 268 3.72 -18.46 4.44
CA PRO A 268 3.58 -17.97 5.81
C PRO A 268 3.09 -16.53 5.83
N TYR A 269 2.44 -16.14 6.94
CA TYR A 269 2.17 -14.74 7.22
C TYR A 269 3.47 -13.93 7.20
N ARG A 270 3.42 -12.78 6.53
CA ARG A 270 4.51 -11.82 6.45
C ARG A 270 3.90 -10.42 6.61
N PRO A 271 4.19 -9.70 7.71
CA PRO A 271 3.75 -8.32 7.82
C PRO A 271 4.46 -7.49 6.76
N HIS A 272 3.80 -6.43 6.31
CA HIS A 272 4.34 -5.55 5.27
C HIS A 272 5.63 -4.81 5.69
N CYS A 273 5.85 -4.64 7.00
CA CYS A 273 7.05 -4.04 7.57
C CYS A 273 8.23 -5.02 7.72
N LEU A 274 8.07 -6.30 7.37
CA LEU A 274 9.11 -7.32 7.53
C LEU A 274 10.39 -6.94 6.77
N GLY A 275 11.52 -6.86 7.48
CA GLY A 275 12.83 -6.47 6.94
C GLY A 275 13.05 -4.95 6.83
N MET A 276 12.07 -4.14 7.23
CA MET A 276 12.18 -2.66 7.28
C MET A 276 12.66 -2.13 8.64
N GLN A 277 12.87 -3.01 9.62
CA GLN A 277 13.32 -2.64 10.96
C GLN A 277 14.60 -1.80 10.90
N GLN A 278 14.51 -0.60 11.49
CA GLN A 278 15.64 0.27 11.77
C GLN A 278 16.18 0.01 13.19
N LEU A 279 17.39 0.51 13.46
CA LEU A 279 18.00 0.49 14.79
C LEU A 279 18.03 1.92 15.35
N PRO A 280 17.43 2.18 16.54
CA PRO A 280 16.74 1.21 17.41
C PRO A 280 15.37 0.76 16.87
N PRO A 281 14.88 -0.43 17.27
CA PRO A 281 13.55 -0.90 16.87
C PRO A 281 12.44 0.00 17.38
N ALA A 282 11.38 0.13 16.57
CA ALA A 282 10.14 0.77 16.99
C ALA A 282 9.48 -0.02 18.14
N PRO A 283 8.69 0.62 19.03
CA PRO A 283 8.07 -0.06 20.17
C PRO A 283 7.23 -1.28 19.79
N GLN A 284 6.56 -1.23 18.63
CA GLN A 284 5.73 -2.33 18.11
C GLN A 284 6.57 -3.57 17.75
N CYS A 285 7.88 -3.42 17.55
CA CYS A 285 8.78 -4.53 17.23
C CYS A 285 9.18 -5.35 18.47
N ALA A 286 9.09 -4.80 19.69
CA ALA A 286 9.59 -5.45 20.90
C ALA A 286 8.84 -6.76 21.24
N GLY A 287 7.55 -6.84 20.92
CA GLY A 287 6.72 -8.04 21.09
C GLY A 287 6.47 -8.83 19.80
N CYS A 288 7.14 -8.47 18.70
CA CYS A 288 6.87 -9.10 17.40
C CYS A 288 7.48 -10.51 17.33
N SER A 289 6.65 -11.52 17.05
CA SER A 289 7.09 -12.92 16.87
C SER A 289 8.04 -13.13 15.69
N LEU A 290 8.15 -12.15 14.79
CA LEU A 290 9.01 -12.18 13.61
C LEU A 290 10.26 -11.30 13.76
N SER A 291 10.55 -10.76 14.95
CA SER A 291 11.69 -9.85 15.19
C SER A 291 13.03 -10.46 14.77
N ASP A 292 13.32 -11.71 15.14
CA ASP A 292 14.54 -12.42 14.74
C ASP A 292 14.66 -12.61 13.22
N ALA A 293 13.54 -12.99 12.57
CA ALA A 293 13.49 -13.12 11.12
C ALA A 293 13.67 -11.76 10.43
N CYS A 294 13.12 -10.70 11.01
CA CYS A 294 13.24 -9.32 10.54
C CYS A 294 14.68 -8.83 10.59
N VAL A 295 15.41 -9.06 11.70
CA VAL A 295 16.83 -8.71 11.84
C VAL A 295 17.68 -9.48 10.84
N LYS A 296 17.46 -10.80 10.68
CA LYS A 296 18.20 -11.62 9.72
C LYS A 296 17.97 -11.13 8.29
N LEU A 297 16.72 -10.88 7.91
CA LEU A 297 16.38 -10.38 6.59
C LEU A 297 16.97 -8.98 6.35
N SER A 298 16.89 -8.08 7.33
CA SER A 298 17.44 -6.73 7.26
C SER A 298 18.95 -6.75 6.96
N LYS A 299 19.70 -7.62 7.63
CA LYS A 299 21.14 -7.84 7.38
C LYS A 299 21.42 -8.40 5.99
N LEU A 300 20.62 -9.36 5.51
CA LEU A 300 20.76 -9.90 4.16
C LEU A 300 20.52 -8.82 3.10
N VAL A 301 19.52 -7.97 3.31
CA VAL A 301 19.25 -6.82 2.46
C VAL A 301 20.42 -5.85 2.48
N ASP A 302 21.04 -5.55 3.64
CA ASP A 302 22.23 -4.68 3.69
C ASP A 302 23.39 -5.23 2.89
N ILE A 303 23.66 -6.54 3.01
CA ILE A 303 24.75 -7.20 2.27
C ILE A 303 24.51 -7.07 0.76
N GLU A 304 23.31 -7.40 0.29
CA GLU A 304 22.99 -7.36 -1.14
C GLU A 304 22.89 -5.92 -1.66
N PHE A 305 22.43 -5.00 -0.82
CA PHE A 305 22.37 -3.58 -1.11
C PHE A 305 23.78 -2.97 -1.28
N ILE A 306 24.71 -3.25 -0.36
CA ILE A 306 26.10 -2.76 -0.43
C ILE A 306 26.80 -3.35 -1.64
N LYS A 307 26.61 -4.65 -1.93
CA LYS A 307 27.17 -5.31 -3.12
C LYS A 307 26.73 -4.64 -4.42
N SER A 308 25.46 -4.23 -4.52
CA SER A 308 24.90 -3.66 -5.75
C SER A 308 25.11 -2.16 -5.91
N SER A 309 25.13 -1.40 -4.80
CA SER A 309 25.22 0.07 -4.82
C SER A 309 26.63 0.61 -4.53
N GLY A 310 27.50 -0.19 -3.91
CA GLY A 310 28.84 0.25 -3.48
C GLY A 310 28.84 1.23 -2.30
N THR A 311 27.67 1.55 -1.71
CA THR A 311 27.54 2.46 -0.57
C THR A 311 26.61 1.87 0.48
N ALA A 312 26.91 2.11 1.76
CA ALA A 312 26.00 1.77 2.86
C ALA A 312 24.84 2.78 3.01
N ASP A 313 24.98 3.98 2.45
CA ASP A 313 23.96 5.04 2.53
C ASP A 313 23.81 5.78 1.18
N PRO A 314 22.89 5.33 0.32
CA PRO A 314 22.69 5.89 -1.01
C PRO A 314 22.04 7.27 -0.96
N GLN A 315 21.26 7.55 0.09
CA GLN A 315 20.55 8.81 0.21
C GLN A 315 21.51 9.92 0.62
N LYS A 316 22.40 9.67 1.60
CA LYS A 316 23.48 10.62 1.91
C LYS A 316 24.45 10.82 0.74
N ALA A 317 24.80 9.74 0.02
CA ALA A 317 25.65 9.86 -1.17
C ALA A 317 25.02 10.79 -2.22
N ARG A 318 23.72 10.63 -2.46
CA ARG A 318 22.95 11.46 -3.38
C ARG A 318 22.75 12.88 -2.89
N ASP A 319 22.47 13.08 -1.60
CA ASP A 319 22.31 14.42 -1.02
C ASP A 319 23.61 15.22 -1.16
N ARG A 320 24.76 14.56 -0.98
CA ARG A 320 26.09 15.13 -1.27
C ARG A 320 26.26 15.48 -2.74
N GLU A 321 25.89 14.58 -3.65
CA GLU A 321 25.96 14.83 -5.10
C GLU A 321 25.06 16.00 -5.52
N GLN A 322 23.82 16.05 -5.04
CA GLN A 322 22.89 17.14 -5.32
C GLN A 322 23.36 18.46 -4.70
N ALA A 323 23.93 18.43 -3.49
CA ALA A 323 24.50 19.62 -2.87
C ALA A 323 25.69 20.14 -3.69
N ALA A 324 26.57 19.25 -4.15
CA ALA A 324 27.68 19.60 -5.03
C ALA A 324 27.21 20.19 -6.37
N GLU A 325 26.18 19.58 -6.99
CA GLU A 325 25.55 20.08 -8.22
C GLU A 325 24.93 21.47 -8.02
N ARG A 326 24.18 21.67 -6.92
CA ARG A 326 23.59 22.98 -6.56
C ARG A 326 24.67 24.03 -6.39
N GLN A 327 25.76 23.69 -5.69
CA GLN A 327 26.90 24.59 -5.52
C GLN A 327 27.58 24.89 -6.85
N ARG A 328 27.77 23.90 -7.74
CA ARG A 328 28.35 24.11 -9.08
C ARG A 328 27.51 25.09 -9.90
N ARG A 329 26.20 24.88 -9.98
CA ARG A 329 25.27 25.78 -10.69
C ARG A 329 25.25 27.18 -10.10
N HIS A 330 25.29 27.29 -8.78
CA HIS A 330 25.35 28.58 -8.10
C HIS A 330 26.64 29.34 -8.44
N ARG A 331 27.79 28.68 -8.40
CA ARG A 331 29.10 29.26 -8.79
C ARG A 331 29.13 29.67 -10.27
N GLU A 332 28.60 28.85 -11.17
CA GLU A 332 28.49 29.19 -12.60
C GLU A 332 27.60 30.42 -12.82
N LYS A 333 26.49 30.54 -12.08
CA LYS A 333 25.59 31.69 -12.17
C LYS A 333 26.28 32.98 -11.70
N ILE A 334 26.99 32.93 -10.57
CA ILE A 334 27.78 34.07 -10.06
C ILE A 334 28.84 34.48 -11.09
N ARG A 335 29.59 33.52 -11.64
CA ARG A 335 30.62 33.79 -12.65
C ARG A 335 30.05 34.46 -13.91
N LYS A 336 28.88 34.01 -14.38
CA LYS A 336 28.18 34.63 -15.52
C LYS A 336 27.70 36.05 -15.20
N MET A 337 27.22 36.30 -13.98
CA MET A 337 26.80 37.63 -13.54
C MET A 337 27.99 38.61 -13.45
N GLN A 338 29.14 38.15 -12.96
CA GLN A 338 30.38 38.95 -12.89
C GLN A 338 30.93 39.27 -14.29
N MET A 339 30.93 38.30 -15.21
CA MET A 339 31.32 38.55 -16.61
C MET A 339 30.37 39.50 -17.36
N GLN A 340 29.12 39.65 -16.91
CA GLN A 340 28.15 40.57 -17.51
C GLN A 340 28.20 41.98 -16.90
N SER A 341 28.85 42.17 -15.75
CA SER A 341 29.07 43.49 -15.15
C SER A 341 30.40 44.14 -15.56
N GLU A 342 31.30 43.38 -16.20
CA GLU A 342 32.59 43.84 -16.71
C GLU A 342 32.55 44.20 -18.21
N VAL A 343 31.39 44.09 -18.84
CA VAL A 343 31.07 44.56 -20.21
C VAL A 343 30.09 45.70 -20.09
#